data_AF-A0A0E0JH95-F1
#
_entry.id   AF-A0A0E0JH95-F1
#
_cell.length_a   1.000
_cell.length_b   1.000
_cell.length_c   1.000
_cell.angle_alpha   90.00
_cell.angle_beta   90.00
_cell.angle_gamma   90.00
#
_symmetry.space_group_name_H-M   'P 1'
#
loop_
_entity.id
_entity.type
_entity.pdbx_description
1 polymer ?
#
loop_
_entity_poly.entity_id
_entity_poly.type
_entity_poly.pdbx_seq_one_letter_code
_entity_poly.pdbx_strand_id
1 'polypeptide(L)'
;MGGGGGGEERAELEAAVREEVGGGGWWDDPDGGELRARFKAFTGQRRDWPQPKLLFWKGLLLRVARRLRLCSAPARLVMGVWFARPGGLTPLCLPQVLEEMRADGEILLKSELIDPTAGSLYQLVRRMSQMAVISKQPISPDDILVFKSLIEERAADIVDQLRNSHWTSTCIVTISKFNAFFHGREDSHVALCYLTQCGKARYIVDRTQDSVEGVKFSLMTAQVPAVSKLDHDTLHLILTEEKLQQQLDVLDRQWEISRRRALVSFKSGDKQSAYRYVRQSKLFSESRKRCTPLLERVEEVISLIASAETTKKVNEAIKVSIQAMNEHHVSVEEVNEHLKEVDDLVVTQREIDAALGSVIHQSMDSEENIEEEFMKLEAELQDEIPHIQEDPVSHANEELPNDKDVDSLSNNLSNIKLEAI
;
A
#
# COMPACT_ATOMS: atom_id res chain seq x y z
N MET A 1 -21.58 -12.73 -19.20
CA MET A 1 -22.13 -11.76 -18.23
C MET A 1 -21.11 -10.64 -18.07
N GLY A 2 -21.23 -9.57 -18.85
CA GLY A 2 -20.26 -8.47 -18.85
C GLY A 2 -20.95 -7.23 -19.39
N GLY A 3 -21.53 -6.44 -18.51
CA GLY A 3 -22.33 -5.26 -18.88
C GLY A 3 -22.79 -4.38 -17.72
N GLY A 4 -22.49 -4.74 -16.46
CA GLY A 4 -22.89 -3.96 -15.29
C GLY A 4 -21.97 -2.79 -14.95
N GLY A 5 -20.65 -2.90 -15.18
CA GLY A 5 -19.67 -1.93 -14.66
C GLY A 5 -19.67 -0.54 -15.33
N GLY A 6 -19.93 -0.47 -16.64
CA GLY A 6 -19.82 0.80 -17.38
C GLY A 6 -20.89 1.84 -17.06
N GLY A 7 -22.03 1.43 -16.50
CA GLY A 7 -23.10 2.35 -16.09
C GLY A 7 -22.79 3.04 -14.76
N GLU A 8 -22.20 2.30 -13.82
CA GLU A 8 -21.86 2.77 -12.48
C GLU A 8 -20.67 3.72 -12.50
N GLU A 9 -19.59 3.36 -13.22
CA GLU A 9 -18.43 4.23 -13.42
C GLU A 9 -18.80 5.56 -14.09
N ARG A 10 -19.75 5.52 -15.04
CA ARG A 10 -20.23 6.72 -15.72
C ARG A 10 -21.08 7.59 -14.79
N ALA A 11 -21.91 6.99 -13.95
CA ALA A 11 -22.70 7.72 -12.97
C ALA A 11 -21.82 8.41 -11.91
N GLU A 12 -20.78 7.72 -11.44
CA GLU A 12 -19.79 8.27 -10.51
C GLU A 12 -19.03 9.44 -11.12
N LEU A 13 -18.59 9.32 -12.38
CA LEU A 13 -17.95 10.38 -13.14
C LEU A 13 -18.86 11.60 -13.33
N GLU A 14 -20.12 11.39 -13.73
CA GLU A 14 -21.09 12.48 -13.89
C GLU A 14 -21.39 13.18 -12.55
N ALA A 15 -21.47 12.42 -11.45
CA ALA A 15 -21.63 12.96 -10.10
C ALA A 15 -20.42 13.80 -9.68
N ALA A 16 -19.20 13.29 -9.92
CA ALA A 16 -17.97 14.00 -9.62
C ALA A 16 -17.87 15.33 -10.36
N VAL A 17 -18.20 15.35 -11.66
CA VAL A 17 -18.19 16.57 -12.47
C VAL A 17 -19.27 17.55 -12.01
N ARG A 18 -20.47 17.06 -11.66
CA ARG A 18 -21.56 17.93 -11.18
C ARG A 18 -21.18 18.64 -9.88
N GLU A 19 -20.50 17.95 -8.97
CA GLU A 19 -20.09 18.54 -7.71
C GLU A 19 -18.97 19.58 -7.89
N GLU A 20 -17.99 19.30 -8.75
CA GLU A 20 -16.86 20.22 -9.01
C GLU A 20 -17.22 21.47 -9.82
N VAL A 21 -18.37 21.45 -10.51
CA VAL A 21 -18.84 22.57 -11.32
C VAL A 21 -19.93 23.39 -10.59
N GLY A 22 -20.48 22.87 -9.49
CA GLY A 22 -21.60 23.49 -8.78
C GLY A 22 -22.93 23.13 -9.43
N GLY A 23 -23.79 22.43 -8.69
CA GLY A 23 -24.93 21.65 -9.19
C GLY A 23 -26.12 22.37 -9.84
N GLY A 24 -25.97 23.57 -10.39
CA GLY A 24 -27.05 24.26 -11.11
C GLY A 24 -26.54 24.93 -12.38
N GLY A 25 -26.71 24.28 -13.52
CA GLY A 25 -26.56 24.93 -14.84
C GLY A 25 -25.64 24.22 -15.83
N TRP A 26 -24.63 23.46 -15.40
CA TRP A 26 -23.73 22.79 -16.36
C TRP A 26 -24.45 21.76 -17.25
N TRP A 27 -25.41 21.04 -16.67
CA TRP A 27 -26.22 20.02 -17.33
C TRP A 27 -27.67 20.50 -17.58
N ASP A 28 -28.16 21.41 -16.73
CA ASP A 28 -29.56 21.81 -16.68
C ASP A 28 -29.88 23.03 -17.57
N ASP A 29 -28.86 23.84 -17.94
CA ASP A 29 -28.98 24.93 -18.91
C ASP A 29 -27.97 24.75 -20.07
N PRO A 30 -28.28 23.90 -21.07
CA PRO A 30 -27.42 23.69 -22.22
C PRO A 30 -27.24 24.94 -23.09
N ASP A 31 -28.12 25.93 -22.92
CA ASP A 31 -28.22 27.10 -23.79
C ASP A 31 -27.57 28.36 -23.23
N GLY A 32 -27.18 28.36 -21.94
CA GLY A 32 -26.44 29.42 -21.27
C GLY A 32 -25.18 29.85 -22.03
N GLY A 33 -25.09 31.15 -22.37
CA GLY A 33 -24.05 31.68 -23.25
C GLY A 33 -22.62 31.47 -22.76
N GLU A 34 -22.40 31.53 -21.45
CA GLU A 34 -21.09 31.29 -20.83
C GLU A 34 -20.64 29.82 -20.99
N LEU A 35 -21.56 28.88 -20.85
CA LEU A 35 -21.31 27.45 -20.98
C LEU A 35 -21.00 27.07 -22.43
N ARG A 36 -21.76 27.62 -23.40
CA ARG A 36 -21.44 27.43 -24.83
C ARG A 36 -20.06 27.96 -25.17
N ALA A 37 -19.67 29.11 -24.62
CA ALA A 37 -18.34 29.66 -24.84
C ALA A 37 -17.24 28.73 -24.31
N ARG A 38 -17.46 28.05 -23.18
CA ARG A 38 -16.50 27.08 -22.61
C ARG A 38 -16.31 25.82 -23.45
N PHE A 39 -17.31 25.39 -24.22
CA PHE A 39 -17.24 24.19 -25.08
C PHE A 39 -16.64 24.43 -26.48
N LYS A 40 -16.50 25.68 -26.91
CA LYS A 40 -15.87 26.00 -28.22
C LYS A 40 -14.38 25.69 -28.24
N ALA A 41 -13.82 25.41 -29.43
CA ALA A 41 -12.37 25.32 -29.59
C ALA A 41 -11.70 26.67 -29.31
N PHE A 42 -10.41 26.64 -28.95
CA PHE A 42 -9.59 27.86 -28.98
C PHE A 42 -9.28 28.25 -30.42
N THR A 43 -9.26 29.55 -30.68
CA THR A 43 -8.98 30.13 -32.00
C THR A 43 -7.72 30.99 -31.93
N GLY A 44 -6.96 31.08 -33.02
CA GLY A 44 -5.75 31.89 -33.07
C GLY A 44 -4.50 31.16 -32.55
N GLN A 45 -3.43 31.92 -32.32
CA GLN A 45 -2.18 31.37 -31.79
C GLN A 45 -2.29 31.12 -30.28
N ARG A 46 -1.40 30.29 -29.72
CA ARG A 46 -1.37 29.95 -28.28
C ARG A 46 -1.44 31.19 -27.36
N ARG A 47 -0.83 32.31 -27.77
CA ARG A 47 -0.82 33.57 -27.00
C ARG A 47 -2.17 34.29 -26.96
N ASP A 48 -3.05 33.99 -27.90
CA ASP A 48 -4.35 34.64 -28.06
C ASP A 48 -5.46 33.89 -27.31
N TRP A 49 -5.14 32.73 -26.71
CA TRP A 49 -6.13 31.90 -26.04
C TRP A 49 -6.66 32.58 -24.76
N PRO A 50 -7.98 32.55 -24.51
CA PRO A 50 -8.56 33.15 -23.31
C PRO A 50 -8.08 32.44 -22.03
N GLN A 51 -7.17 33.09 -21.30
CA GLN A 51 -6.55 32.55 -20.09
C GLN A 51 -7.56 32.05 -19.03
N PRO A 52 -8.66 32.78 -18.71
CA PRO A 52 -9.63 32.30 -17.73
C PRO A 52 -10.26 30.96 -18.11
N LYS A 53 -10.53 30.76 -19.41
CA LYS A 53 -11.11 29.51 -19.93
C LYS A 53 -10.11 28.36 -19.88
N LEU A 54 -8.85 28.63 -20.23
CA LEU A 54 -7.77 27.63 -20.16
C LEU A 54 -7.54 27.17 -18.72
N LEU A 55 -7.38 28.11 -17.78
CA LEU A 55 -7.21 27.81 -16.35
C LEU A 55 -8.42 27.08 -15.74
N PHE A 56 -9.64 27.46 -16.14
CA PHE A 56 -10.84 26.75 -15.74
C PHE A 56 -10.77 25.27 -16.10
N TRP A 57 -10.44 24.94 -17.36
CA TRP A 57 -10.38 23.55 -17.82
C TRP A 57 -9.24 22.76 -17.18
N LYS A 58 -8.04 23.35 -17.06
CA LYS A 58 -6.92 22.73 -16.34
C LYS A 58 -7.30 22.38 -14.90
N GLY A 59 -7.89 23.34 -14.18
CA GLY A 59 -8.31 23.15 -12.80
C GLY A 59 -9.41 22.12 -12.66
N LEU A 60 -10.41 22.14 -13.55
CA LEU A 60 -11.52 21.18 -13.51
C LEU A 60 -11.03 19.75 -13.78
N LEU A 61 -10.14 19.54 -14.75
CA LEU A 61 -9.52 18.24 -15.04
C LEU A 61 -8.87 17.65 -13.79
N LEU A 62 -8.01 18.42 -13.12
CA LEU A 62 -7.31 17.96 -11.92
C LEU A 62 -8.24 17.72 -10.74
N ARG A 63 -9.27 18.56 -10.54
CA ARG A 63 -10.23 18.36 -9.45
C ARG A 63 -11.10 17.13 -9.65
N VAL A 64 -11.59 16.88 -10.87
CA VAL A 64 -12.36 15.67 -11.18
C VAL A 64 -11.49 14.42 -11.02
N ALA A 65 -10.27 14.42 -11.56
CA ALA A 65 -9.33 13.32 -11.39
C ALA A 65 -9.00 13.05 -9.91
N ARG A 66 -8.76 14.11 -9.12
CA ARG A 66 -8.53 14.00 -7.66
C ARG A 66 -9.71 13.39 -6.93
N ARG A 67 -10.93 13.82 -7.26
CA ARG A 67 -12.16 13.31 -6.63
C ARG A 67 -12.40 11.84 -6.93
N LEU A 68 -12.15 11.42 -8.17
CA LEU A 68 -12.17 10.01 -8.58
C LEU A 68 -10.94 9.23 -8.11
N ARG A 69 -9.98 9.92 -7.47
CA ARG A 69 -8.72 9.37 -6.97
C ARG A 69 -7.90 8.65 -8.05
N LEU A 70 -7.97 9.18 -9.28
CA LEU A 70 -7.27 8.69 -10.46
C LEU A 70 -5.95 9.44 -10.65
N CYS A 71 -4.85 8.70 -10.81
CA CYS A 71 -3.55 9.25 -11.16
C CYS A 71 -3.29 9.24 -12.67
N SER A 72 -4.01 8.40 -13.41
CA SER A 72 -3.89 8.26 -14.85
C SER A 72 -5.24 7.99 -15.52
N ALA A 73 -5.35 8.34 -16.80
CA ALA A 73 -6.56 8.08 -17.59
C ALA A 73 -6.25 8.01 -19.09
N PRO A 74 -6.94 7.15 -19.86
CA PRO A 74 -6.87 7.18 -21.32
C PRO A 74 -7.35 8.53 -21.88
N ALA A 75 -6.61 9.12 -22.81
CA ALA A 75 -6.91 10.42 -23.40
C ALA A 75 -8.30 10.45 -24.06
N ARG A 76 -8.71 9.36 -24.72
CA ARG A 76 -10.07 9.21 -25.28
C ARG A 76 -11.19 9.39 -24.25
N LEU A 77 -11.00 8.94 -23.01
CA LEU A 77 -12.03 9.06 -21.96
C LEU A 77 -12.09 10.49 -21.44
N VAL A 78 -10.93 11.12 -21.25
CA VAL A 78 -10.86 12.52 -20.81
C VAL A 78 -11.50 13.46 -21.83
N MET A 79 -11.18 13.29 -23.13
CA MET A 79 -11.71 14.14 -24.19
C MET A 79 -13.15 13.81 -24.59
N GLY A 80 -13.54 12.53 -24.51
CA GLY A 80 -14.79 12.02 -25.08
C GLY A 80 -15.89 11.70 -24.08
N VAL A 81 -15.55 11.51 -22.79
CA VAL A 81 -16.49 10.97 -21.80
C VAL A 81 -16.60 11.86 -20.56
N TRP A 82 -15.48 12.28 -19.97
CA TRP A 82 -15.46 12.99 -18.68
C TRP A 82 -16.35 14.24 -18.65
N PHE A 83 -16.40 14.98 -19.74
CA PHE A 83 -17.15 16.23 -19.82
C PHE A 83 -18.24 16.20 -20.90
N ALA A 84 -18.64 15.00 -21.34
CA ALA A 84 -19.65 14.82 -22.37
C ALA A 84 -21.05 15.11 -21.83
N ARG A 85 -21.78 16.03 -22.48
CA ARG A 85 -23.18 16.37 -22.16
C ARG A 85 -24.17 15.31 -22.66
N PRO A 86 -25.40 15.21 -22.09
CA PRO A 86 -26.52 14.56 -22.74
C PRO A 86 -26.60 15.00 -24.21
N GLY A 87 -26.72 14.03 -25.11
CA GLY A 87 -26.64 14.29 -26.56
C GLY A 87 -25.22 14.23 -27.15
N GLY A 88 -24.20 13.88 -26.36
CA GLY A 88 -22.85 13.59 -26.86
C GLY A 88 -21.97 14.82 -27.14
N LEU A 89 -22.36 16.00 -26.67
CA LEU A 89 -21.57 17.22 -26.85
C LEU A 89 -20.36 17.22 -25.92
N THR A 90 -19.16 17.26 -26.49
CA THR A 90 -17.89 17.33 -25.75
C THR A 90 -17.20 18.67 -25.94
N PRO A 91 -16.36 19.12 -24.99
CA PRO A 91 -15.68 20.40 -25.12
C PRO A 91 -14.54 20.32 -26.14
N LEU A 92 -14.67 21.07 -27.22
CA LEU A 92 -13.76 21.04 -28.38
C LEU A 92 -12.36 21.62 -28.08
N CYS A 93 -12.19 22.31 -26.93
CA CYS A 93 -10.91 22.84 -26.52
C CYS A 93 -10.05 21.86 -25.71
N LEU A 94 -10.58 20.71 -25.27
CA LEU A 94 -9.84 19.78 -24.42
C LEU A 94 -8.52 19.29 -25.04
N PRO A 95 -8.43 18.95 -26.34
CA PRO A 95 -7.15 18.57 -26.93
C PRO A 95 -6.07 19.65 -26.76
N GLN A 96 -6.43 20.92 -27.00
CA GLN A 96 -5.52 22.04 -26.80
C GLN A 96 -5.14 22.24 -25.32
N VAL A 97 -6.10 22.06 -24.40
CA VAL A 97 -5.83 22.15 -22.95
C VAL A 97 -4.85 21.07 -22.52
N LEU A 98 -5.02 19.83 -22.98
CA LEU A 98 -4.14 18.71 -22.63
C LEU A 98 -2.73 18.89 -23.18
N GLU A 99 -2.59 19.37 -24.42
CA GLU A 99 -1.29 19.72 -24.99
C GLU A 99 -0.60 20.85 -24.20
N GLU A 100 -1.37 21.84 -23.74
CA GLU A 100 -0.84 22.90 -22.87
C GLU A 100 -0.37 22.34 -21.53
N MET A 101 -1.18 21.51 -20.88
CA MET A 101 -0.82 20.86 -19.61
C MET A 101 0.42 19.98 -19.75
N ARG A 102 0.57 19.28 -20.88
CA ARG A 102 1.78 18.50 -21.18
C ARG A 102 2.98 19.40 -21.44
N ALA A 103 2.81 20.50 -22.17
CA ALA A 103 3.87 21.47 -22.41
C ALA A 103 4.38 22.12 -21.10
N ASP A 104 3.48 22.30 -20.13
CA ASP A 104 3.80 22.85 -18.81
C ASP A 104 4.31 21.77 -17.82
N GLY A 105 4.32 20.50 -18.22
CA GLY A 105 4.77 19.38 -17.40
C GLY A 105 3.80 18.98 -16.28
N GLU A 106 2.55 19.44 -16.35
CA GLU A 106 1.46 19.03 -15.45
C GLU A 106 0.96 17.62 -15.79
N ILE A 107 1.01 17.26 -17.08
CA ILE A 107 0.67 15.92 -17.60
C ILE A 107 1.89 15.30 -18.28
N LEU A 108 2.07 14.00 -18.07
CA LEU A 108 3.03 13.16 -18.78
C LEU A 108 2.30 12.06 -19.54
N LEU A 109 2.93 11.46 -20.54
CA LEU A 109 2.42 10.25 -21.17
C LEU A 109 3.03 9.02 -20.50
N LYS A 110 2.27 7.93 -20.35
CA LYS A 110 2.84 6.66 -19.87
C LYS A 110 4.02 6.19 -20.74
N SER A 111 3.95 6.44 -22.05
CA SER A 111 5.03 6.18 -23.01
C SER A 111 6.29 7.04 -22.79
N GLU A 112 6.21 8.09 -21.99
CA GLU A 112 7.37 8.89 -21.56
C GLU A 112 8.00 8.36 -20.27
N LEU A 113 7.31 7.52 -19.50
CA LEU A 113 7.79 7.03 -18.20
C LEU A 113 8.62 5.74 -18.31
N ILE A 114 9.81 5.70 -17.71
CA ILE A 114 10.66 4.50 -17.73
C ILE A 114 10.05 3.42 -16.85
N ASP A 115 9.81 2.25 -17.43
CA ASP A 115 9.35 1.07 -16.69
C ASP A 115 10.52 0.44 -15.92
N PRO A 116 10.46 0.41 -14.57
CA PRO A 116 11.52 -0.16 -13.75
C PRO A 116 11.52 -1.69 -13.72
N THR A 117 10.43 -2.34 -14.13
CA THR A 117 10.34 -3.79 -14.24
C THR A 117 11.01 -4.31 -15.52
N ALA A 118 11.17 -3.44 -16.51
CA ALA A 118 11.84 -3.76 -17.77
C ALA A 118 13.34 -3.98 -17.58
N GLY A 119 13.97 -4.76 -18.47
CA GLY A 119 15.39 -5.09 -18.38
C GLY A 119 16.31 -3.86 -18.35
N SER A 120 17.41 -3.94 -17.60
CA SER A 120 18.36 -2.83 -17.39
C SER A 120 18.83 -2.16 -18.69
N LEU A 121 19.08 -2.95 -19.75
CA LEU A 121 19.45 -2.42 -21.07
C LEU A 121 18.34 -1.56 -21.69
N TYR A 122 17.07 -1.99 -21.60
CA TYR A 122 15.94 -1.21 -22.09
C TYR A 122 15.81 0.11 -21.32
N GLN A 123 16.01 0.09 -20.00
CA GLN A 123 16.00 1.31 -19.19
C GLN A 123 17.11 2.28 -19.61
N LEU A 124 18.32 1.79 -19.88
CA LEU A 124 19.44 2.61 -20.36
C LEU A 124 19.16 3.22 -21.73
N VAL A 125 18.70 2.40 -22.70
CA VAL A 125 18.34 2.87 -24.05
C VAL A 125 17.25 3.94 -23.97
N ARG A 126 16.25 3.74 -23.11
CA ARG A 126 15.15 4.71 -22.94
C ARG A 126 15.62 6.01 -22.30
N ARG A 127 16.50 5.96 -21.29
CA ARG A 127 17.13 7.15 -20.70
C ARG A 127 17.92 7.93 -21.74
N MET A 128 18.69 7.25 -22.60
CA MET A 128 19.44 7.89 -23.69
C MET A 128 18.50 8.50 -24.74
N SER A 129 17.42 7.81 -25.10
CA SER A 129 16.40 8.30 -26.04
C SER A 129 15.71 9.57 -25.54
N GLN A 130 15.34 9.63 -24.25
CA GLN A 130 14.76 10.82 -23.63
C GLN A 130 15.69 12.03 -23.63
N MET A 131 17.01 11.82 -23.54
CA MET A 131 18.00 12.91 -23.67
C MET A 131 18.15 13.39 -25.12
N ALA A 132 17.95 12.51 -26.09
CA ALA A 132 18.14 12.82 -27.52
C ALA A 132 16.90 13.45 -28.16
N VAL A 133 15.69 13.12 -27.70
CA VAL A 133 14.44 13.55 -28.32
C VAL A 133 13.35 13.69 -27.25
N ILE A 134 13.05 14.93 -26.81
CA ILE A 134 11.73 15.23 -26.25
C ILE A 134 10.78 15.20 -27.45
N SER A 135 10.29 14.01 -27.78
CA SER A 135 9.36 13.82 -28.90
C SER A 135 8.09 14.58 -28.57
N LYS A 136 7.92 15.76 -29.18
CA LYS A 136 6.66 16.52 -29.19
C LYS A 136 5.63 15.84 -30.11
N GLN A 137 5.50 14.52 -30.00
CA GLN A 137 4.43 13.80 -30.66
C GLN A 137 3.10 14.27 -30.06
N PRO A 138 2.09 14.63 -30.86
CA PRO A 138 0.80 15.03 -30.34
C PRO A 138 0.16 13.88 -29.56
N ILE A 139 -0.70 14.23 -28.59
CA ILE A 139 -1.45 13.28 -27.78
C ILE A 139 -2.40 12.49 -28.68
N SER A 140 -2.21 11.18 -28.71
CA SER A 140 -3.10 10.22 -29.36
C SER A 140 -4.27 9.88 -28.43
N PRO A 141 -5.48 9.59 -28.96
CA PRO A 141 -6.60 9.11 -28.14
C PRO A 141 -6.30 7.82 -27.36
N ASP A 142 -5.33 7.03 -27.84
CA ASP A 142 -4.89 5.79 -27.20
C ASP A 142 -3.84 5.99 -26.12
N ASP A 143 -3.30 7.21 -25.98
CA ASP A 143 -2.33 7.51 -24.95
C ASP A 143 -2.96 7.50 -23.56
N ILE A 144 -2.16 7.07 -22.58
CA ILE A 144 -2.50 7.18 -21.16
C ILE A 144 -1.87 8.45 -20.61
N LEU A 145 -2.72 9.38 -20.20
CA LEU A 145 -2.36 10.63 -19.56
C LEU A 145 -2.05 10.35 -18.09
N VAL A 146 -0.97 10.95 -17.60
CA VAL A 146 -0.48 10.81 -16.24
C VAL A 146 -0.51 12.17 -15.56
N PHE A 147 -1.29 12.31 -14.50
CA PHE A 147 -1.44 13.57 -13.76
C PHE A 147 -0.36 13.69 -12.69
N LYS A 148 0.71 14.46 -12.99
CA LYS A 148 1.90 14.56 -12.14
C LYS A 148 1.56 14.95 -10.70
N SER A 149 0.76 16.01 -10.53
CA SER A 149 0.42 16.54 -9.21
C SER A 149 -0.32 15.51 -8.35
N LEU A 150 -1.19 14.70 -8.94
CA LEU A 150 -1.96 13.68 -8.21
C LEU A 150 -1.09 12.53 -7.73
N ILE A 151 -0.07 12.14 -8.53
CA ILE A 151 0.93 11.16 -8.08
C ILE A 151 1.77 11.73 -6.95
N GLU A 152 2.16 13.00 -7.02
CA GLU A 152 2.96 13.65 -5.98
C GLU A 152 2.18 13.81 -4.67
N GLU A 153 0.91 14.22 -4.74
CA GLU A 153 -0.01 14.24 -3.60
C GLU A 153 -0.15 12.83 -3.01
N ARG A 154 -0.40 11.81 -3.85
CA ARG A 154 -0.56 10.44 -3.37
C ARG A 154 0.73 9.87 -2.77
N ALA A 155 1.88 10.20 -3.33
CA ALA A 155 3.16 9.77 -2.79
C ALA A 155 3.45 10.41 -1.43
N ALA A 156 3.06 11.68 -1.22
CA ALA A 156 3.14 12.33 0.08
C ALA A 156 2.24 11.61 1.11
N ASP A 157 0.99 11.30 0.75
CA ASP A 157 0.08 10.54 1.62
C ASP A 157 0.66 9.16 2.01
N ILE A 158 1.29 8.47 1.05
CA ILE A 158 1.94 7.17 1.29
C ILE A 158 3.11 7.35 2.27
N VAL A 159 3.96 8.34 2.06
CA VAL A 159 5.08 8.63 2.97
C VAL A 159 4.59 8.94 4.38
N ASP A 160 3.51 9.73 4.52
CA ASP A 160 2.93 10.04 5.83
C ASP A 160 2.36 8.79 6.52
N GLN A 161 1.67 7.91 5.77
CA GLN A 161 1.20 6.62 6.30
C GLN A 161 2.35 5.73 6.74
N LEU A 162 3.45 5.68 5.98
CA LEU A 162 4.62 4.88 6.30
C LEU A 162 5.45 5.49 7.44
N ARG A 163 5.44 6.81 7.62
CA ARG A 163 6.15 7.48 8.73
C ARG A 163 5.54 7.16 10.10
N ASN A 164 4.26 6.82 10.14
CA ASN A 164 3.59 6.37 11.36
C ASN A 164 4.00 4.94 11.77
N SER A 165 4.87 4.28 11.01
CA SER A 165 5.40 2.95 11.33
C SER A 165 6.84 3.02 11.86
N HIS A 166 7.48 1.86 12.06
CA HIS A 166 8.84 1.73 12.59
C HIS A 166 9.95 2.35 11.69
N TRP A 167 9.62 2.83 10.49
CA TRP A 167 10.59 3.38 9.54
C TRP A 167 10.94 4.85 9.80
N THR A 168 12.24 5.15 9.78
CA THR A 168 12.78 6.47 10.17
C THR A 168 13.34 7.27 8.99
N SER A 169 13.85 6.61 7.94
CA SER A 169 14.57 7.29 6.86
C SER A 169 14.33 6.71 5.48
N THR A 170 14.42 5.38 5.31
CA THR A 170 13.90 4.67 4.15
C THR A 170 12.89 3.62 4.61
N CYS A 171 11.97 3.25 3.72
CA CYS A 171 10.96 2.23 3.98
C CYS A 171 10.91 1.27 2.80
N ILE A 172 10.73 -0.01 3.07
CA ILE A 172 10.50 -1.03 2.05
C ILE A 172 9.08 -1.55 2.22
N VAL A 173 8.37 -1.75 1.12
CA VAL A 173 7.05 -2.39 1.10
C VAL A 173 6.98 -3.43 0.00
N THR A 174 6.15 -4.44 0.17
CA THR A 174 5.86 -5.41 -0.89
C THR A 174 5.11 -4.74 -2.06
N ILE A 175 5.23 -5.30 -3.26
CA ILE A 175 4.50 -4.78 -4.42
C ILE A 175 2.98 -4.84 -4.21
N SER A 176 2.51 -5.84 -3.46
CA SER A 176 1.10 -6.00 -3.08
C SER A 176 0.62 -4.84 -2.22
N LYS A 177 1.36 -4.49 -1.15
CA LYS A 177 1.06 -3.35 -0.30
C LYS A 177 1.16 -2.03 -1.06
N PHE A 178 2.14 -1.89 -1.95
CA PHE A 178 2.24 -0.72 -2.82
C PHE A 178 1.02 -0.55 -3.73
N ASN A 179 0.56 -1.63 -4.37
CA ASN A 179 -0.62 -1.61 -5.22
C ASN A 179 -1.89 -1.24 -4.45
N ALA A 180 -2.01 -1.67 -3.20
CA ALA A 180 -3.16 -1.35 -2.33
C ALA A 180 -3.30 0.14 -2.02
N PHE A 181 -2.24 0.95 -2.20
CA PHE A 181 -2.34 2.40 -2.08
C PHE A 181 -3.06 3.07 -3.26
N PHE A 182 -3.42 2.36 -4.33
CA PHE A 182 -4.07 2.93 -5.51
C PHE A 182 -5.39 2.23 -5.82
N HIS A 183 -6.33 2.95 -6.45
CA HIS A 183 -7.65 2.39 -6.80
C HIS A 183 -7.58 1.40 -7.96
N GLY A 184 -6.49 1.45 -8.75
CA GLY A 184 -6.30 0.58 -9.90
C GLY A 184 -4.83 0.24 -10.15
N ARG A 185 -4.63 -0.91 -10.80
CA ARG A 185 -3.29 -1.43 -11.17
C ARG A 185 -2.54 -0.50 -12.14
N GLU A 186 -3.27 0.18 -13.03
CA GLU A 186 -2.63 1.13 -13.96
C GLU A 186 -2.06 2.33 -13.21
N ASP A 187 -2.80 2.87 -12.23
CA ASP A 187 -2.33 3.99 -11.42
C ASP A 187 -1.13 3.62 -10.55
N SER A 188 -1.13 2.43 -9.94
CA SER A 188 0.03 1.97 -9.17
C SER A 188 1.25 1.81 -10.06
N HIS A 189 1.10 1.19 -11.24
CA HIS A 189 2.21 1.00 -12.17
C HIS A 189 2.76 2.34 -12.69
N VAL A 190 1.89 3.27 -13.08
CA VAL A 190 2.30 4.61 -13.53
C VAL A 190 3.02 5.36 -12.41
N ALA A 191 2.50 5.30 -11.18
CA ALA A 191 3.13 5.89 -10.02
C ALA A 191 4.51 5.29 -9.74
N LEU A 192 4.65 3.96 -9.84
CA LEU A 192 5.94 3.27 -9.69
C LEU A 192 6.98 3.77 -10.69
N CYS A 193 6.59 3.86 -11.97
CA CYS A 193 7.45 4.37 -13.04
C CYS A 193 7.88 5.82 -12.77
N TYR A 194 6.92 6.70 -12.44
CA TYR A 194 7.18 8.10 -12.13
C TYR A 194 8.11 8.27 -10.92
N LEU A 195 7.78 7.63 -9.79
CA LEU A 195 8.54 7.76 -8.54
C LEU A 195 9.96 7.21 -8.68
N THR A 196 10.13 6.12 -9.44
CA THR A 196 11.47 5.58 -9.73
C THR A 196 12.27 6.52 -10.63
N GLN A 197 11.64 7.10 -11.65
CA GLN A 197 12.28 8.05 -12.55
C GLN A 197 12.70 9.33 -11.84
N CYS A 198 11.91 9.82 -10.89
CA CYS A 198 12.24 10.98 -10.05
C CYS A 198 13.21 10.65 -8.90
N GLY A 199 13.61 9.38 -8.73
CA GLY A 199 14.50 8.95 -7.65
C GLY A 199 13.88 8.99 -6.25
N LYS A 200 12.54 9.09 -6.15
CA LYS A 200 11.77 9.04 -4.89
C LYS A 200 11.46 7.61 -4.46
N ALA A 201 11.56 6.65 -5.39
CA ALA A 201 11.43 5.23 -5.12
C ALA A 201 12.50 4.42 -5.86
N ARG A 202 12.73 3.18 -5.43
CA ARG A 202 13.50 2.15 -6.15
C ARG A 202 12.70 0.86 -6.18
N TYR A 203 12.61 0.23 -7.33
CA TYR A 203 12.05 -1.11 -7.47
C TYR A 203 13.08 -2.17 -7.05
N ILE A 204 12.66 -3.13 -6.24
CA ILE A 204 13.46 -4.26 -5.74
C ILE A 204 12.84 -5.54 -6.28
N VAL A 205 13.69 -6.42 -6.82
CA VAL A 205 13.26 -7.74 -7.29
C VAL A 205 14.29 -8.79 -6.88
N ASP A 206 13.85 -9.82 -6.17
CA ASP A 206 14.67 -10.98 -5.85
C ASP A 206 14.21 -12.20 -6.66
N ARG A 207 15.06 -12.68 -7.58
CA ARG A 207 14.73 -13.77 -8.51
C ARG A 207 15.19 -15.16 -8.06
N THR A 208 15.64 -15.31 -6.82
CA THR A 208 16.33 -16.54 -6.36
C THR A 208 15.42 -17.74 -6.14
N GLN A 209 14.19 -17.56 -5.63
CA GLN A 209 13.30 -18.68 -5.28
C GLN A 209 11.82 -18.46 -5.67
N ASP A 210 11.21 -17.32 -5.33
CA ASP A 210 9.77 -17.05 -5.56
C ASP A 210 9.47 -15.70 -6.24
N SER A 211 10.47 -15.04 -6.86
CA SER A 211 10.33 -13.70 -7.45
C SER A 211 9.63 -12.71 -6.51
N VAL A 212 10.27 -12.35 -5.40
CA VAL A 212 9.70 -11.39 -4.46
C VAL A 212 9.95 -9.98 -4.98
N GLU A 213 8.89 -9.18 -5.09
CA GLU A 213 8.95 -7.82 -5.58
C GLU A 213 8.57 -6.81 -4.50
N GLY A 214 9.29 -5.69 -4.48
CA GLY A 214 9.07 -4.64 -3.50
C GLY A 214 9.46 -3.26 -4.02
N VAL A 215 9.09 -2.25 -3.25
CA VAL A 215 9.40 -0.86 -3.54
C VAL A 215 10.04 -0.23 -2.31
N LYS A 216 11.22 0.37 -2.49
CA LYS A 216 11.91 1.16 -1.48
C LYS A 216 11.62 2.63 -1.66
N PHE A 217 11.17 3.28 -0.60
CA PHE A 217 10.83 4.70 -0.51
C PHE A 217 11.86 5.46 0.30
N SER A 218 12.06 6.73 -0.05
CA SER A 218 12.66 7.71 0.85
C SER A 218 11.55 8.35 1.67
N LEU A 219 11.66 8.28 3.00
CA LEU A 219 10.77 9.02 3.89
C LEU A 219 11.25 10.46 4.12
N MET A 220 12.44 10.79 3.60
CA MET A 220 13.00 12.14 3.60
C MET A 220 12.97 12.73 2.18
N THR A 221 13.19 14.04 2.03
CA THR A 221 13.22 14.72 0.72
C THR A 221 14.42 14.35 -0.16
N ALA A 222 15.30 13.47 0.32
CA ALA A 222 16.50 13.01 -0.39
C ALA A 222 16.18 11.92 -1.44
N GLN A 223 17.10 11.73 -2.39
CA GLN A 223 17.04 10.63 -3.35
C GLN A 223 17.22 9.28 -2.64
N VAL A 224 16.50 8.26 -3.12
CA VAL A 224 16.59 6.90 -2.57
C VAL A 224 17.97 6.29 -2.88
N PRO A 225 18.68 5.79 -1.84
CA PRO A 225 19.94 5.07 -2.00
C PRO A 225 19.84 3.89 -2.96
N ALA A 226 20.99 3.42 -3.46
CA ALA A 226 21.03 2.19 -4.25
C ALA A 226 20.55 0.99 -3.41
N VAL A 227 19.89 0.04 -4.07
CA VAL A 227 19.42 -1.19 -3.44
C VAL A 227 20.63 -2.03 -3.01
N SER A 228 20.64 -2.45 -1.76
CA SER A 228 21.66 -3.26 -1.10
C SER A 228 21.19 -4.68 -0.85
N LYS A 229 22.08 -5.59 -0.42
CA LYS A 229 21.69 -6.95 -0.02
C LYS A 229 20.72 -6.94 1.16
N LEU A 230 20.99 -6.09 2.16
CA LEU A 230 20.13 -5.89 3.32
C LEU A 230 18.70 -5.48 2.92
N ASP A 231 18.53 -4.73 1.82
CA ASP A 231 17.19 -4.36 1.35
C ASP A 231 16.39 -5.58 0.84
N HIS A 232 17.07 -6.58 0.27
CA HIS A 232 16.42 -7.83 -0.14
C HIS A 232 16.06 -8.67 1.09
N ASP A 233 16.96 -8.78 2.06
CA ASP A 233 16.70 -9.50 3.32
C ASP A 233 15.54 -8.85 4.08
N THR A 234 15.52 -7.52 4.14
CA THR A 234 14.41 -6.74 4.73
C THR A 234 13.10 -6.97 4.00
N LEU A 235 13.11 -7.03 2.66
CA LEU A 235 11.91 -7.31 1.87
C LEU A 235 11.35 -8.71 2.18
N HIS A 236 12.21 -9.72 2.35
CA HIS A 236 11.79 -11.06 2.77
C HIS A 236 11.22 -11.08 4.19
N LEU A 237 11.82 -10.34 5.12
CA LEU A 237 11.29 -10.21 6.49
C LEU A 237 9.90 -9.58 6.49
N ILE A 238 9.67 -8.51 5.73
CA ILE A 238 8.35 -7.87 5.59
C ILE A 238 7.35 -8.84 4.95
N LEU A 239 7.77 -9.61 3.94
CA LEU A 239 6.89 -10.63 3.35
C LEU A 239 6.52 -11.72 4.37
N THR A 240 7.45 -12.13 5.22
CA THR A 240 7.19 -13.09 6.30
C THR A 240 6.26 -12.50 7.35
N GLU A 241 6.42 -11.23 7.74
CA GLU A 241 5.48 -10.48 8.61
C GLU A 241 4.06 -10.50 8.02
N GLU A 242 3.91 -10.13 6.73
CA GLU A 242 2.61 -10.12 6.04
C GLU A 242 1.97 -11.52 5.99
N LYS A 243 2.76 -12.57 5.74
CA LYS A 243 2.28 -13.96 5.72
C LYS A 243 1.86 -14.44 7.11
N LEU A 244 2.62 -14.12 8.16
CA LEU A 244 2.28 -14.46 9.54
C LEU A 244 1.01 -13.74 10.00
N GLN A 245 0.85 -12.46 9.66
CA GLN A 245 -0.37 -11.71 9.95
C GLN A 245 -1.58 -12.33 9.23
N GLN A 246 -1.44 -12.69 7.95
CA GLN A 246 -2.51 -13.36 7.22
C GLN A 246 -2.89 -14.71 7.85
N GLN A 247 -1.90 -15.48 8.31
CA GLN A 247 -2.15 -16.74 9.02
C GLN A 247 -2.90 -16.53 10.33
N LEU A 248 -2.52 -15.51 11.12
CA LEU A 248 -3.24 -15.14 12.34
C LEU A 248 -4.68 -14.74 12.04
N ASP A 249 -4.93 -13.92 11.03
CA ASP A 249 -6.28 -13.49 10.64
C ASP A 249 -7.16 -14.69 10.23
N VAL A 250 -6.59 -15.67 9.51
CA VAL A 250 -7.29 -16.91 9.15
C VAL A 250 -7.59 -17.74 10.38
N LEU A 251 -6.62 -17.92 11.28
CA LEU A 251 -6.80 -18.65 12.54
C LEU A 251 -7.87 -18.00 13.42
N ASP A 252 -7.90 -16.67 13.52
CA ASP A 252 -8.88 -15.93 14.29
C ASP A 252 -10.29 -16.10 13.73
N ARG A 253 -10.45 -16.02 12.40
CA ARG A 253 -11.74 -16.30 11.75
C ARG A 253 -12.19 -17.74 11.99
N GLN A 254 -11.29 -18.70 11.87
CA GLN A 254 -11.60 -20.12 12.07
C GLN A 254 -11.92 -20.45 13.54
N TRP A 255 -11.19 -19.86 14.47
CA TRP A 255 -11.46 -19.91 15.90
C TRP A 255 -12.87 -19.38 16.21
N GLU A 256 -13.21 -18.22 15.67
CA GLU A 256 -14.52 -17.58 15.89
C GLU A 256 -15.68 -18.41 15.28
N ILE A 257 -15.50 -18.92 14.05
CA ILE A 257 -16.50 -19.79 13.40
C ILE A 257 -16.72 -21.08 14.20
N SER A 258 -15.63 -21.74 14.64
CA SER A 258 -15.73 -22.98 15.42
C SER A 258 -16.36 -22.72 16.79
N ARG A 259 -16.04 -21.61 17.46
CA ARG A 259 -16.68 -21.19 18.72
C ARG A 259 -18.18 -20.95 18.54
N ARG A 260 -18.61 -20.24 17.49
CA ARG A 260 -20.04 -20.04 17.20
C ARG A 260 -20.77 -21.35 16.90
N ARG A 261 -20.17 -22.25 16.12
CA ARG A 261 -20.74 -23.56 15.84
C ARG A 261 -20.89 -24.41 17.10
N ALA A 262 -19.91 -24.36 18.00
CA ALA A 262 -20.02 -25.01 19.30
C ALA A 262 -21.22 -24.49 20.10
N LEU A 263 -21.41 -23.16 20.15
CA LEU A 263 -22.54 -22.54 20.85
C LEU A 263 -23.90 -22.95 20.26
N VAL A 264 -24.02 -22.97 18.94
CA VAL A 264 -25.26 -23.41 18.27
C VAL A 264 -25.55 -24.88 18.55
N SER A 265 -24.55 -25.76 18.43
CA SER A 265 -24.70 -27.19 18.74
C SER A 265 -25.02 -27.45 20.22
N PHE A 266 -24.47 -26.65 21.12
CA PHE A 266 -24.78 -26.72 22.55
C PHE A 266 -26.24 -26.34 22.81
N LYS A 267 -26.71 -25.21 22.24
CA LYS A 267 -28.11 -24.76 22.33
C LYS A 267 -29.10 -25.76 21.75
N SER A 268 -28.72 -26.49 20.70
CA SER A 268 -29.56 -27.54 20.11
C SER A 268 -29.50 -28.88 20.86
N GLY A 269 -28.73 -28.99 21.96
CA GLY A 269 -28.60 -30.21 22.77
C GLY A 269 -27.68 -31.28 22.17
N ASP A 270 -27.00 -30.99 21.06
CA ASP A 270 -26.04 -31.91 20.43
C ASP A 270 -24.66 -31.76 21.07
N LYS A 271 -24.48 -32.50 22.17
CA LYS A 271 -23.24 -32.49 22.98
C LYS A 271 -22.02 -32.98 22.20
N GLN A 272 -22.17 -33.93 21.27
CA GLN A 272 -21.04 -34.49 20.53
C GLN A 272 -20.50 -33.50 19.50
N SER A 273 -21.38 -32.84 18.74
CA SER A 273 -20.97 -31.81 17.79
C SER A 273 -20.41 -30.58 18.51
N ALA A 274 -21.01 -30.18 19.63
CA ALA A 274 -20.49 -29.09 20.47
C ALA A 274 -19.06 -29.39 20.94
N TYR A 275 -18.82 -30.59 21.47
CA TYR A 275 -17.49 -31.02 21.91
C TYR A 275 -16.46 -30.99 20.79
N ARG A 276 -16.81 -31.48 19.59
CA ARG A 276 -15.92 -31.47 18.42
C ARG A 276 -15.51 -30.04 18.05
N TYR A 277 -16.46 -29.10 18.03
CA TYR A 277 -16.18 -27.71 17.68
C TYR A 277 -15.38 -26.96 18.76
N VAL A 278 -15.58 -27.27 20.04
CA VAL A 278 -14.73 -26.74 21.13
C VAL A 278 -13.30 -27.24 21.03
N ARG A 279 -13.11 -28.54 20.75
CA ARG A 279 -11.75 -29.08 20.53
C ARG A 279 -11.07 -28.39 19.36
N GLN A 280 -11.82 -28.16 18.28
CA GLN A 280 -11.31 -27.46 17.10
C GLN A 280 -10.94 -26.00 17.41
N SER A 281 -11.76 -25.27 18.16
CA SER A 281 -11.43 -23.89 18.56
C SER A 281 -10.19 -23.85 19.45
N LYS A 282 -10.01 -24.81 20.37
CA LYS A 282 -8.79 -24.89 21.19
C LYS A 282 -7.52 -25.08 20.35
N LEU A 283 -7.56 -25.95 19.34
CA LEU A 283 -6.43 -26.15 18.42
C LEU A 283 -6.07 -24.87 17.65
N PHE A 284 -7.06 -24.10 17.20
CA PHE A 284 -6.81 -22.81 16.56
C PHE A 284 -6.24 -21.78 17.54
N SER A 285 -6.72 -21.75 18.79
CA SER A 285 -6.19 -20.88 19.84
C SER A 285 -4.72 -21.21 20.18
N GLU A 286 -4.37 -22.49 20.27
CA GLU A 286 -2.98 -22.93 20.48
C GLU A 286 -2.09 -22.56 19.30
N SER A 287 -2.58 -22.73 18.08
CA SER A 287 -1.85 -22.34 16.86
C SER A 287 -1.62 -20.83 16.81
N ARG A 288 -2.62 -20.03 17.22
CA ARG A 288 -2.51 -18.57 17.37
C ARG A 288 -1.43 -18.21 18.38
N LYS A 289 -1.45 -18.82 19.58
CA LYS A 289 -0.45 -18.61 20.64
C LYS A 289 0.98 -18.91 20.17
N ARG A 290 1.18 -19.82 19.21
CA ARG A 290 2.49 -20.10 18.60
C ARG A 290 2.91 -19.05 17.56
N CYS A 291 1.97 -18.53 16.78
CA CYS A 291 2.26 -17.57 15.70
C CYS A 291 2.50 -16.14 16.22
N THR A 292 1.77 -15.71 17.27
CA THR A 292 1.92 -14.37 17.86
C THR A 292 3.35 -14.00 18.25
N PRO A 293 4.10 -14.79 19.04
CA PRO A 293 5.47 -14.43 19.41
C PRO A 293 6.44 -14.42 18.23
N LEU A 294 6.18 -15.22 17.19
CA LEU A 294 6.99 -15.19 15.97
C LEU A 294 6.78 -13.89 15.19
N LEU A 295 5.54 -13.42 15.09
CA LEU A 295 5.22 -12.13 14.46
C LEU A 295 5.87 -10.98 15.24
N GLU A 296 5.69 -10.93 16.56
CA GLU A 296 6.29 -9.92 17.44
C GLU A 296 7.83 -9.87 17.26
N ARG A 297 8.46 -11.05 17.17
CA ARG A 297 9.90 -11.14 16.94
C ARG A 297 10.33 -10.60 15.57
N VAL A 298 9.55 -10.85 14.51
CA VAL A 298 9.83 -10.32 13.17
C VAL A 298 9.68 -8.80 13.16
N GLU A 299 8.60 -8.26 13.75
CA GLU A 299 8.37 -6.82 13.87
C GLU A 299 9.50 -6.12 14.65
N GLU A 300 9.96 -6.74 15.74
CA GLU A 300 11.09 -6.26 16.53
C GLU A 300 12.37 -6.18 15.68
N VAL A 301 12.68 -7.24 14.92
CA VAL A 301 13.85 -7.26 14.04
C VAL A 301 13.76 -6.17 12.97
N ILE A 302 12.58 -5.96 12.36
CA ILE A 302 12.37 -4.89 11.38
C ILE A 302 12.60 -3.51 12.01
N SER A 303 12.10 -3.30 13.23
CA SER A 303 12.32 -2.06 14.00
C SER A 303 13.81 -1.82 14.30
N LEU A 304 14.54 -2.87 14.69
CA LEU A 304 15.99 -2.80 14.92
C LEU A 304 16.77 -2.48 13.64
N ILE A 305 16.36 -3.00 12.48
CA ILE A 305 16.96 -2.66 11.19
C ILE A 305 16.76 -1.17 10.89
N ALA A 306 15.56 -0.65 11.12
CA ALA A 306 15.23 0.77 10.89
C ALA A 306 16.02 1.71 11.81
N SER A 307 16.21 1.35 13.08
CA SER A 307 17.01 2.15 14.02
C SER A 307 18.51 2.08 13.71
N ALA A 308 19.01 0.93 13.26
CA ALA A 308 20.39 0.76 12.83
C ALA A 308 20.72 1.61 11.58
N GLU A 309 19.79 1.75 10.62
CA GLU A 309 19.99 2.62 9.46
C GLU A 309 20.19 4.09 9.88
N THR A 310 19.40 4.56 10.85
CA THR A 310 19.53 5.94 11.38
C THR A 310 20.86 6.12 12.12
N THR A 311 21.23 5.17 12.97
CA THR A 311 22.51 5.20 13.70
C THR A 311 23.69 5.23 12.74
N LYS A 312 23.64 4.47 11.65
CA LYS A 312 24.66 4.51 10.59
C LYS A 312 24.78 5.90 9.96
N LYS A 313 23.66 6.55 9.63
CA LYS A 313 23.65 7.91 9.05
C LYS A 313 24.23 8.95 10.02
N VAL A 314 23.91 8.86 11.31
CA VAL A 314 24.51 9.72 12.35
C VAL A 314 26.02 9.51 12.42
N ASN A 315 26.49 8.26 12.43
CA ASN A 315 27.91 7.94 12.46
C ASN A 315 28.66 8.44 11.21
N GLU A 316 28.04 8.36 10.03
CA GLU A 316 28.61 8.91 8.79
C GLU A 316 28.72 10.43 8.86
N ALA A 317 27.70 11.13 9.38
CA ALA A 317 27.75 12.57 9.58
C ALA A 317 28.85 12.98 10.58
N ILE A 318 29.00 12.25 11.69
CA ILE A 318 30.08 12.48 12.67
C ILE A 318 31.46 12.31 12.02
N LYS A 319 31.66 11.27 11.21
CA LYS A 319 32.94 11.06 10.48
C LYS A 319 33.26 12.21 9.53
N VAL A 320 32.26 12.70 8.79
CA VAL A 320 32.43 13.87 7.91
C VAL A 320 32.79 15.11 8.73
N SER A 321 32.13 15.33 9.87
CA SER A 321 32.46 16.43 10.77
C SER A 321 33.88 16.34 11.31
N ILE A 322 34.32 15.17 11.78
CA ILE A 322 35.69 14.93 12.26
C ILE A 322 36.70 15.20 11.14
N GLN A 323 36.43 14.71 9.93
CA GLN A 323 37.30 14.94 8.78
C GLN A 323 37.39 16.44 8.44
N ALA A 324 36.27 17.15 8.41
CA ALA A 324 36.24 18.59 8.17
C ALA A 324 36.96 19.38 9.28
N MET A 325 36.83 18.97 10.54
CA MET A 325 37.55 19.59 11.67
C MET A 325 39.07 19.38 11.57
N ASN A 326 39.51 18.19 11.12
CA ASN A 326 40.92 17.89 10.88
C ASN A 326 41.49 18.68 9.69
N GLU A 327 40.69 18.93 8.65
CA GLU A 327 41.05 19.78 7.50
C GLU A 327 41.11 21.28 7.85
N HIS A 328 40.50 21.69 8.98
CA HIS A 328 40.42 23.08 9.43
C HIS A 328 41.22 23.42 10.72
N HIS A 329 42.11 22.53 11.19
CA HIS A 329 43.01 22.75 12.35
C HIS A 329 42.34 23.31 13.62
N VAL A 330 41.23 22.71 14.06
CA VAL A 330 40.65 22.98 15.39
C VAL A 330 41.20 21.94 16.38
N SER A 331 41.62 22.39 17.57
CA SER A 331 42.49 21.66 18.52
C SER A 331 41.90 20.32 18.98
N VAL A 332 42.76 19.30 18.93
CA VAL A 332 42.51 17.84 19.11
C VAL A 332 42.01 17.48 20.51
N GLU A 333 42.13 18.40 21.47
CA GLU A 333 41.88 18.17 22.89
C GLU A 333 40.37 18.15 23.26
N GLU A 334 39.50 18.88 22.56
CA GLU A 334 38.03 18.84 22.80
C GLU A 334 37.35 17.63 22.09
N VAL A 335 37.97 17.08 21.05
CA VAL A 335 37.44 15.94 20.28
C VAL A 335 37.54 14.62 21.06
N ASN A 336 38.55 14.49 21.92
CA ASN A 336 38.79 13.28 22.71
C ASN A 336 37.81 13.14 23.90
N GLU A 337 37.21 14.23 24.37
CA GLU A 337 36.21 14.21 25.45
C GLU A 337 34.85 13.71 24.94
N HIS A 338 34.43 14.16 23.74
CA HIS A 338 33.17 13.74 23.11
C HIS A 338 33.21 12.30 22.57
N LEU A 339 34.38 11.81 22.12
CA LEU A 339 34.56 10.41 21.72
C LEU A 339 34.40 9.45 22.91
N LYS A 340 34.84 9.88 24.09
CA LYS A 340 34.69 9.12 25.33
C LYS A 340 33.22 9.06 25.78
N GLU A 341 32.50 10.17 25.64
CA GLU A 341 31.07 10.23 25.98
C GLU A 341 30.22 9.33 25.05
N VAL A 342 30.58 9.21 23.76
CA VAL A 342 29.93 8.30 22.81
C VAL A 342 30.22 6.83 23.11
N ASP A 343 31.46 6.47 23.42
CA ASP A 343 31.81 5.09 23.80
C ASP A 343 31.12 4.67 25.11
N ASP A 344 31.03 5.58 26.09
CA ASP A 344 30.30 5.35 27.33
C ASP A 344 28.79 5.14 27.07
N LEU A 345 28.18 5.92 26.17
CA LEU A 345 26.78 5.73 25.76
C LEU A 345 26.55 4.41 25.02
N VAL A 346 27.47 3.96 24.16
CA VAL A 346 27.38 2.67 23.46
C VAL A 346 27.48 1.49 24.42
N VAL A 347 28.28 1.60 25.48
CA VAL A 347 28.36 0.57 26.53
C VAL A 347 27.05 0.49 27.32
N THR A 348 26.47 1.64 27.72
CA THR A 348 25.19 1.65 28.45
C THR A 348 24.03 1.09 27.61
N GLN A 349 23.98 1.35 26.30
CA GLN A 349 22.97 0.78 25.41
C GLN A 349 23.08 -0.75 25.33
N ARG A 350 24.30 -1.31 25.26
CA ARG A 350 24.51 -2.77 25.27
C ARG A 350 24.10 -3.43 26.59
N GLU A 351 24.28 -2.73 27.71
CA GLU A 351 23.86 -3.22 29.03
C GLU A 351 22.33 -3.21 29.17
N ILE A 352 21.64 -2.22 28.59
CA ILE A 352 20.17 -2.17 28.51
C ILE A 352 19.64 -3.33 27.65
N ASP A 353 20.26 -3.59 26.50
CA ASP A 353 19.86 -4.69 25.61
C ASP A 353 20.09 -6.07 26.26
N ALA A 354 21.15 -6.23 27.06
CA ALA A 354 21.42 -7.44 27.83
C ALA A 354 20.42 -7.64 28.98
N ALA A 355 19.98 -6.54 29.62
CA ALA A 355 18.95 -6.60 30.66
C ALA A 355 17.58 -6.99 30.10
N LEU A 356 17.21 -6.47 28.93
CA LEU A 356 15.96 -6.79 28.22
C LEU A 356 15.95 -8.24 27.69
N GLY A 357 17.10 -8.79 27.29
CA GLY A 357 17.21 -10.18 26.82
C GLY A 357 17.13 -11.24 27.93
N SER A 358 17.32 -10.88 29.19
CA SER A 358 17.39 -11.83 30.32
C SER A 358 16.04 -12.21 30.95
N VAL A 359 14.95 -11.56 30.53
CA VAL A 359 13.61 -11.77 31.13
C VAL A 359 12.83 -12.93 30.47
N ILE A 360 13.28 -13.44 29.33
CA ILE A 360 12.56 -14.48 28.57
C ILE A 360 13.15 -15.87 28.85
N HIS A 361 13.13 -16.30 30.11
CA HIS A 361 13.15 -17.72 30.43
C HIS A 361 12.53 -17.95 31.82
N GLN A 362 11.22 -18.18 31.83
CA GLN A 362 10.54 -19.10 32.75
C GLN A 362 9.02 -19.12 32.49
N SER A 363 8.55 -20.20 31.87
CA SER A 363 7.46 -21.03 32.43
C SER A 363 7.16 -22.19 31.47
N MET A 364 7.64 -23.36 31.89
CA MET A 364 7.10 -24.65 31.47
C MET A 364 5.85 -24.96 32.30
N ASP A 365 4.97 -25.76 31.67
CA ASP A 365 3.91 -26.63 32.21
C ASP A 365 2.72 -26.00 32.95
N SER A 366 1.55 -26.18 32.35
CA SER A 366 0.54 -27.10 32.91
C SER A 366 -0.34 -27.69 31.79
N GLU A 367 -0.32 -29.02 31.66
CA GLU A 367 -1.34 -29.78 30.94
C GLU A 367 -2.55 -29.88 31.86
N GLU A 368 -3.31 -28.79 31.93
CA GLU A 368 -4.52 -28.68 32.76
C GLU A 368 -5.71 -29.37 32.07
N ASN A 369 -6.42 -30.14 32.88
CA ASN A 369 -7.46 -31.08 32.50
C ASN A 369 -8.57 -30.42 31.66
N ILE A 370 -8.80 -30.96 30.46
CA ILE A 370 -9.79 -30.45 29.48
C ILE A 370 -11.21 -30.37 30.09
N GLU A 371 -11.51 -31.18 31.11
CA GLU A 371 -12.78 -31.22 31.82
C GLU A 371 -13.01 -30.01 32.76
N GLU A 372 -11.96 -29.45 33.38
CA GLU A 372 -12.06 -28.29 34.29
C GLU A 372 -12.24 -26.99 33.52
N GLU A 373 -11.56 -26.85 32.38
CA GLU A 373 -11.75 -25.72 31.48
C GLU A 373 -13.11 -25.79 30.75
N PHE A 374 -13.70 -26.99 30.58
CA PHE A 374 -15.07 -27.13 30.05
C PHE A 374 -16.11 -26.52 31.00
N MET A 375 -16.00 -26.76 32.31
CA MET A 375 -16.87 -26.16 33.33
C MET A 375 -16.77 -24.63 33.35
N LYS A 376 -15.57 -24.10 33.11
CA LYS A 376 -15.30 -22.66 33.04
C LYS A 376 -15.89 -22.01 31.79
N LEU A 377 -15.77 -22.67 30.64
CA LEU A 377 -16.39 -22.23 29.39
C LEU A 377 -17.92 -22.34 29.42
N GLU A 378 -18.49 -23.39 30.02
CA GLU A 378 -19.93 -23.51 30.25
C GLU A 378 -20.46 -22.35 31.12
N ALA A 379 -19.69 -21.91 32.12
CA ALA A 379 -20.01 -20.73 32.93
C ALA A 379 -19.90 -19.40 32.14
N GLU A 380 -18.83 -19.19 31.35
CA GLU A 380 -18.65 -17.99 30.52
C GLU A 380 -19.72 -17.84 29.42
N LEU A 381 -20.17 -18.95 28.81
CA LEU A 381 -21.21 -18.96 27.78
C LEU A 381 -22.63 -18.76 28.34
N GLN A 382 -22.84 -19.04 29.62
CA GLN A 382 -24.12 -18.81 30.30
C GLN A 382 -24.31 -17.33 30.68
N ASP A 383 -23.22 -16.59 30.90
CA ASP A 383 -23.23 -15.17 31.28
C ASP A 383 -23.37 -14.22 30.06
N GLU A 384 -22.96 -14.62 28.84
CA GLU A 384 -23.16 -13.84 27.60
C GLU A 384 -24.50 -14.11 26.90
N ILE A 385 -25.61 -14.21 27.64
CA ILE A 385 -26.96 -14.22 27.05
C ILE A 385 -27.56 -12.81 27.10
N PRO A 386 -27.42 -11.95 26.07
CA PRO A 386 -28.43 -10.95 25.81
C PRO A 386 -29.69 -11.64 25.32
N HIS A 387 -30.80 -11.38 26.01
CA HIS A 387 -32.16 -11.68 25.56
C HIS A 387 -32.36 -11.13 24.13
N ILE A 388 -32.35 -12.00 23.13
CA ILE A 388 -32.82 -11.68 21.78
C ILE A 388 -34.12 -12.47 21.59
N GLN A 389 -35.18 -11.69 21.42
CA GLN A 389 -36.55 -12.15 21.18
C GLN A 389 -36.60 -13.03 19.93
N GLU A 390 -37.40 -14.08 20.05
CA GLU A 390 -37.74 -15.03 19.00
C GLU A 390 -38.45 -14.32 17.83
N ASP A 391 -38.04 -14.62 16.60
CA ASP A 391 -38.93 -14.65 15.44
C ASP A 391 -38.48 -15.76 14.46
N PRO A 392 -39.41 -16.42 13.74
CA PRO A 392 -39.21 -17.78 13.27
C PRO A 392 -38.67 -17.90 11.84
N VAL A 393 -37.69 -18.81 11.70
CA VAL A 393 -37.39 -19.76 10.61
C VAL A 393 -37.72 -19.35 9.16
N SER A 394 -36.67 -19.28 8.32
CA SER A 394 -36.77 -19.76 6.93
C SER A 394 -35.53 -20.55 6.54
N HIS A 395 -35.76 -21.78 6.06
CA HIS A 395 -34.74 -22.71 5.58
C HIS A 395 -34.21 -22.27 4.20
N ALA A 396 -32.89 -22.27 4.03
CA ALA A 396 -32.25 -22.46 2.74
C ALA A 396 -30.93 -23.21 2.92
N ASN A 397 -30.80 -24.31 2.18
CA ASN A 397 -29.64 -25.20 2.16
C ASN A 397 -28.42 -24.47 1.57
N GLU A 398 -27.29 -24.49 2.28
CA GLU A 398 -25.97 -24.33 1.68
C GLU A 398 -25.12 -25.56 2.01
N GLU A 399 -24.50 -26.10 0.96
CA GLU A 399 -23.80 -27.37 0.89
C GLU A 399 -22.63 -27.48 1.89
N LEU A 400 -22.54 -28.63 2.55
CA LEU A 400 -21.35 -29.06 3.31
C LEU A 400 -20.15 -29.31 2.38
N PRO A 401 -18.93 -28.89 2.74
CA PRO A 401 -17.71 -29.49 2.21
C PRO A 401 -17.48 -30.86 2.88
N ASN A 402 -17.14 -31.87 2.08
CA ASN A 402 -16.92 -33.26 2.51
C ASN A 402 -15.64 -33.41 3.36
N ASP A 403 -15.66 -34.39 4.29
CA ASP A 403 -14.57 -34.81 5.19
C ASP A 403 -13.22 -35.12 4.51
N LYS A 404 -13.18 -35.26 3.17
CA LYS A 404 -11.97 -35.61 2.41
C LYS A 404 -10.97 -34.45 2.23
N ASP A 405 -11.43 -33.21 2.37
CA ASP A 405 -10.56 -32.04 2.24
C ASP A 405 -9.73 -31.78 3.51
N VAL A 406 -10.21 -32.27 4.66
CA VAL A 406 -9.56 -32.08 5.98
C VAL A 406 -8.33 -32.98 6.12
N ASP A 407 -8.41 -34.24 5.65
CA ASP A 407 -7.28 -35.17 5.66
C ASP A 407 -6.19 -34.82 4.63
N SER A 408 -6.60 -34.20 3.52
CA SER A 408 -5.67 -33.75 2.47
C SER A 408 -4.81 -32.56 2.94
N LEU A 409 -5.32 -31.71 3.82
CA LEU A 409 -4.59 -30.55 4.37
C LEU A 409 -3.66 -30.94 5.52
N SER A 410 -4.04 -31.91 6.34
CA SER A 410 -3.19 -32.48 7.41
C SER A 410 -1.90 -33.11 6.83
N ASN A 411 -1.99 -33.73 5.66
CA ASN A 411 -0.84 -34.32 4.96
C ASN A 411 0.08 -33.28 4.26
N ASN A 412 -0.41 -32.06 4.01
CA ASN A 412 0.44 -30.98 3.48
C ASN A 412 1.23 -30.27 4.60
N LEU A 413 0.70 -30.27 5.83
CA LEU A 413 1.36 -29.72 7.02
C LEU A 413 2.55 -30.56 7.51
N SER A 414 2.56 -31.87 7.23
CA SER A 414 3.65 -32.77 7.66
C SER A 414 4.86 -32.81 6.72
N ASN A 415 4.77 -32.22 5.52
CA ASN A 415 5.82 -32.30 4.49
C ASN A 415 6.74 -31.07 4.40
N ILE A 416 6.57 -30.05 5.22
CA ILE A 416 7.51 -28.92 5.30
C ILE A 416 8.68 -29.32 6.21
N LYS A 417 9.61 -30.10 5.66
CA LYS A 417 10.95 -30.26 6.24
C LYS A 417 11.72 -28.96 6.00
N LEU A 418 11.91 -28.17 7.04
CA LEU A 418 12.95 -27.14 7.08
C LEU A 418 14.30 -27.87 7.06
N GLU A 419 14.95 -27.92 5.89
CA GLU A 419 16.39 -28.19 5.84
C GLU A 419 17.11 -26.99 6.46
N ALA A 420 17.96 -27.29 7.44
CA ALA A 420 18.76 -26.30 8.13
C ALA A 420 19.99 -25.92 7.30
N ILE A 421 20.21 -24.60 7.23
CA ILE A 421 21.37 -23.82 6.74
C ILE A 421 21.41 -23.55 5.23
#